data_AF-A0A810N4E0-F1
#
_entry.id   AF-A0A810N4E0-F1
#
_cell.length_a   1.000
_cell.length_b   1.000
_cell.length_c   1.000
_cell.angle_alpha   90.00
_cell.angle_beta   90.00
_cell.angle_gamma   90.00
#
_symmetry.space_group_name_H-M   'P 1'
#
loop_
_entity.id
_entity.type
_entity.pdbx_description
1 polymer ?
#
loop_
_entity_poly.entity_id
_entity_poly.type
_entity_poly.pdbx_seq_one_letter_code
_entity_poly.pdbx_strand_id
1 'polypeptide(L)'
;MADPGGDLTLTYKQDPAICSRVLPAQRVYGVTVRDDRDSAAGLTVELRYSGAVSGTRTMLPRGDTFHATIGPFAYEDHGDLTGRITVTVVATDSDGAATTIRGNPMDLVGCPGIRIG
;
A
#
# COMPACT_ATOMS: atom_id res chain seq x y z
N MET A 1 -15.25 -21.99 9.85
CA MET A 1 -14.09 -21.52 9.06
C MET A 1 -14.01 -20.05 9.35
N ALA A 2 -13.04 -19.66 10.16
CA ALA A 2 -12.79 -18.25 10.44
C ALA A 2 -12.03 -17.70 9.25
N ASP A 3 -12.64 -16.74 8.56
CA ASP A 3 -11.92 -15.82 7.72
C ASP A 3 -11.80 -14.52 8.50
N PRO A 4 -10.81 -13.68 8.20
CA PRO A 4 -10.96 -12.26 8.45
C PRO A 4 -12.05 -11.74 7.51
N GLY A 5 -13.29 -11.92 7.95
CA GLY A 5 -14.53 -11.63 7.26
C GLY A 5 -14.87 -10.16 7.35
N GLY A 6 -14.63 -9.42 6.26
CA GLY A 6 -14.97 -8.02 6.15
C GLY A 6 -14.88 -7.47 4.74
N ASP A 7 -15.51 -6.31 4.53
CA ASP A 7 -15.37 -5.55 3.29
C ASP A 7 -14.01 -4.87 3.25
N LEU A 8 -13.11 -5.38 2.41
CA LEU A 8 -11.82 -4.74 2.15
C LEU A 8 -11.92 -3.72 1.02
N THR A 9 -12.08 -2.46 1.42
CA THR A 9 -12.04 -1.32 0.50
C THR A 9 -10.63 -0.75 0.45
N LEU A 10 -9.97 -0.87 -0.71
CA LEU A 10 -8.68 -0.24 -0.97
C LEU A 10 -8.88 1.19 -1.46
N THR A 11 -8.47 2.15 -0.66
CA THR A 11 -8.46 3.57 -1.02
C THR A 11 -7.02 4.00 -1.19
N TYR A 12 -6.70 4.65 -2.30
CA TYR A 12 -5.38 5.22 -2.52
C TYR A 12 -5.47 6.74 -2.65
N LYS A 13 -4.51 7.43 -2.06
CA LYS A 13 -4.31 8.86 -2.28
C LYS A 13 -2.89 9.05 -2.81
N GLN A 14 -2.79 9.57 -4.02
CA GLN A 14 -1.56 10.21 -4.45
C GLN A 14 -1.45 11.49 -3.63
N ASP A 15 -0.36 11.64 -2.88
CA ASP A 15 -0.01 12.94 -2.33
C ASP A 15 0.80 13.70 -3.39
N PRO A 16 0.21 14.69 -4.09
CA PRO A 16 0.94 15.48 -5.08
C PRO A 16 1.97 16.42 -4.43
N ALA A 17 1.98 16.59 -3.11
CA ALA A 17 2.81 17.57 -2.42
C ALA A 17 4.27 17.12 -2.18
N ILE A 18 4.61 15.86 -2.45
CA ILE A 18 5.98 15.32 -2.27
C ILE A 18 6.58 15.07 -3.65
N CYS A 19 6.38 15.99 -4.60
CA CYS A 19 7.20 16.04 -5.79
C CYS A 19 8.41 16.92 -5.52
N SER A 20 9.56 16.30 -5.29
CA SER A 20 10.84 16.98 -5.12
C SER A 20 11.92 16.29 -5.94
N ARG A 21 13.05 16.98 -6.16
CA ARG A 21 14.22 16.39 -6.83
C ARG A 21 14.78 15.16 -6.12
N VAL A 22 14.44 14.96 -4.84
CA VAL A 22 14.99 13.89 -4.00
C VAL A 22 14.00 12.73 -3.84
N LEU A 23 12.70 13.00 -3.81
CA LEU A 23 11.64 12.00 -3.63
C LEU A 23 10.62 12.07 -4.78
N PRO A 24 10.86 11.40 -5.92
CA PRO A 24 9.99 11.47 -7.10
C PRO A 24 8.63 10.76 -6.99
N ALA A 25 8.41 9.89 -6.01
CA ALA A 25 7.12 9.22 -5.88
C ALA A 25 6.84 8.71 -4.45
N GLN A 26 5.63 9.00 -3.97
CA GLN A 26 5.02 8.37 -2.80
C GLN A 26 3.54 8.06 -3.09
N ARG A 27 3.05 6.95 -2.54
CA ARG A 27 1.64 6.57 -2.56
C ARG A 27 1.20 6.10 -1.18
N VAL A 28 0.08 6.63 -0.69
CA VAL A 28 -0.53 6.18 0.56
C VAL A 28 -1.71 5.29 0.24
N TYR A 29 -1.74 4.12 0.87
CA TYR A 29 -2.80 3.13 0.77
C TYR A 29 -3.50 3.01 2.12
N GLY A 30 -4.81 3.19 2.10
CA GLY A 30 -5.70 2.84 3.19
C GLY A 30 -6.49 1.61 2.81
N VAL A 31 -6.64 0.67 3.75
CA VAL A 31 -7.58 -0.44 3.63
C VAL A 31 -8.42 -0.49 4.89
N THR A 32 -9.72 -0.73 4.75
CA THR A 32 -10.56 -1.09 5.89
C THR A 32 -10.55 -2.60 5.98
N VAL A 33 -10.23 -3.15 7.15
CA VAL A 33 -10.32 -4.59 7.40
C VAL A 33 -11.23 -4.76 8.59
N ARG A 34 -12.25 -5.60 8.45
CA ARG A 34 -13.13 -5.97 9.53
C ARG A 34 -13.03 -7.48 9.71
N ASP A 35 -13.12 -7.89 10.97
CA ASP A 35 -13.20 -9.27 11.40
C ASP A 35 -14.35 -9.35 12.41
N ASP A 36 -15.05 -10.47 12.45
CA ASP A 36 -16.22 -10.67 13.31
C ASP A 36 -15.84 -11.05 14.75
N ARG A 37 -14.59 -11.47 14.98
CA ARG A 37 -14.06 -11.93 16.28
C ARG A 37 -12.90 -11.06 16.80
N ASP A 38 -12.10 -10.48 15.93
CA ASP A 38 -10.92 -9.69 16.24
C ASP A 38 -11.15 -8.19 16.06
N SER A 39 -10.63 -7.42 17.03
CA SER A 39 -10.47 -5.97 16.85
C SER A 39 -9.30 -5.67 15.91
N ALA A 40 -9.20 -4.44 15.39
CA ALA A 40 -8.08 -4.03 14.54
C ALA A 40 -6.69 -4.24 15.18
N ALA A 41 -6.59 -4.31 16.51
CA ALA A 41 -5.34 -4.61 17.20
C ALA A 41 -4.92 -6.08 17.14
N GLY A 42 -5.85 -7.00 16.89
CA GLY A 42 -5.60 -8.44 16.73
C GLY A 42 -5.27 -8.85 15.30
N LEU A 43 -5.43 -7.94 14.34
CA LEU A 43 -5.19 -8.22 12.92
C LEU A 43 -3.78 -7.83 12.51
N THR A 44 -3.12 -8.72 11.76
CA THR A 44 -1.91 -8.41 11.01
C THR A 44 -2.28 -8.14 9.56
N VAL A 45 -2.02 -6.92 9.07
CA VAL A 45 -2.34 -6.54 7.69
C VAL A 45 -1.07 -6.20 6.94
N GLU A 46 -0.81 -6.89 5.83
CA GLU A 46 0.34 -6.67 4.96
C GLU A 46 -0.08 -6.13 3.60
N LEU A 47 0.56 -5.05 3.17
CA LEU A 47 0.52 -4.54 1.80
C LEU A 47 1.70 -5.13 1.03
N ARG A 48 1.41 -5.90 -0.01
CA ARG A 48 2.38 -6.43 -0.97
C ARG A 48 2.21 -5.70 -2.30
N TYR A 49 3.30 -5.29 -2.91
CA TYR A 49 3.29 -4.64 -4.22
C TYR A 49 4.34 -5.23 -5.14
N SER A 50 4.07 -5.21 -6.44
CA SER A 50 4.93 -5.76 -7.50
C SER A 50 4.72 -5.02 -8.82
N GLY A 51 5.67 -5.13 -9.75
CA GLY A 51 5.64 -4.44 -11.04
C GLY A 51 6.90 -3.58 -11.21
N ALA A 52 6.73 -2.28 -11.46
CA ALA A 52 7.85 -1.33 -11.55
C ALA A 52 8.71 -1.27 -10.28
N VAL A 53 8.09 -1.51 -9.12
CA VAL A 53 8.74 -1.72 -7.82
C VAL A 53 8.03 -2.84 -7.09
N SER A 54 8.77 -3.53 -6.21
CA SER A 54 8.22 -4.60 -5.39
C SER A 54 8.62 -4.47 -3.93
N GLY A 55 7.75 -4.93 -3.04
CA GLY A 55 8.03 -4.97 -1.61
C GLY A 55 6.82 -5.35 -0.79
N THR A 56 7.06 -5.48 0.51
CA THR A 56 6.04 -5.76 1.52
C THR A 56 6.12 -4.70 2.60
N ARG A 57 4.97 -4.22 3.07
CA ARG A 57 4.82 -3.26 4.16
C ARG A 57 3.74 -3.76 5.11
N THR A 58 4.05 -3.83 6.40
CA THR A 58 3.01 -3.96 7.42
C THR A 58 2.19 -2.68 7.46
N MET A 59 0.87 -2.80 7.42
CA MET A 59 -0.07 -1.69 7.55
C MET A 59 -0.35 -1.45 9.03
N LEU A 60 -0.39 -0.18 9.44
CA LEU A 60 -0.62 0.21 10.82
C LEU A 60 -2.09 0.58 11.04
N PRO A 61 -2.71 0.12 12.13
CA PRO A 61 -4.09 0.48 12.45
C PRO A 61 -4.22 1.97 12.80
N ARG A 62 -5.30 2.58 12.33
CA ARG A 62 -5.81 3.92 12.65
C ARG A 62 -7.33 3.83 12.77
N GLY A 63 -7.79 3.59 14.00
CA GLY A 63 -9.19 3.21 14.25
C GLY A 63 -9.49 1.90 13.54
N ASP A 64 -10.56 1.88 12.74
CA ASP A 64 -11.00 0.70 11.99
C ASP A 64 -10.32 0.56 10.61
N THR A 65 -9.32 1.39 10.32
CA THR A 65 -8.61 1.41 9.03
C THR A 65 -7.13 1.12 9.21
N PHE A 66 -6.52 0.44 8.25
CA PHE A 66 -5.10 0.17 8.20
C PHE A 66 -4.45 1.01 7.11
N HIS A 67 -3.30 1.60 7.40
CA HIS A 67 -2.59 2.47 6.46
C HIS A 67 -1.17 1.98 6.24
N ALA A 68 -0.72 2.00 4.99
CA ALA A 68 0.68 1.84 4.63
C ALA A 68 1.06 2.78 3.49
N THR A 69 2.35 3.09 3.45
CA THR A 69 2.93 3.93 2.41
C THR A 69 3.86 3.09 1.55
N ILE A 70 3.67 3.17 0.23
CA ILE A 70 4.65 2.72 -0.76
C ILE A 70 5.52 3.93 -1.10
N GLY A 71 6.84 3.80 -0.88
CA GLY A 71 7.80 4.89 -0.95
C GLY A 71 8.04 5.58 0.42
N PRO A 72 8.64 6.78 0.43
CA PRO A 72 9.08 7.52 -0.76
C PRO A 72 10.23 6.80 -1.47
N PHE A 73 10.25 6.86 -2.81
CA PHE A 73 11.35 6.34 -3.61
C PHE A 73 12.31 7.47 -3.92
N ALA A 74 13.60 7.30 -3.65
CA ALA A 74 14.61 8.29 -3.96
C ALA A 74 14.95 8.26 -5.45
N TYR A 75 15.18 9.43 -6.07
CA TYR A 75 15.54 9.50 -7.49
C TYR A 75 16.89 8.83 -7.77
N GLU A 76 17.85 8.94 -6.85
CA GLU A 76 19.18 8.32 -6.99
C GLU A 76 19.12 6.81 -7.14
N ASP A 77 18.14 6.17 -6.49
CA ASP A 77 17.96 4.72 -6.50
C ASP A 77 17.00 4.23 -7.60
N HIS A 78 16.10 5.09 -8.07
CA HIS A 78 14.95 4.68 -8.88
C HIS A 78 14.70 5.51 -10.14
N GLY A 79 15.48 6.57 -10.36
CA GLY A 79 15.34 7.49 -11.50
C GLY A 79 13.95 8.09 -11.65
N ASP A 80 13.54 8.30 -12.90
CA ASP A 80 12.15 8.65 -13.28
C ASP A 80 11.25 7.41 -13.12
N LEU A 81 11.04 6.99 -11.87
CA LEU A 81 10.30 5.79 -11.56
C LEU A 81 8.88 5.88 -12.11
N THR A 82 8.68 5.21 -13.23
CA THR A 82 7.42 5.18 -13.98
C THR A 82 7.10 3.74 -14.31
N GLY A 83 5.84 3.37 -14.13
CA GLY A 83 5.37 2.05 -14.52
C GLY A 83 4.27 1.50 -13.64
N ARG A 84 3.72 0.37 -14.07
CA ARG A 84 2.54 -0.22 -13.44
C ARG A 84 2.95 -1.02 -12.21
N ILE A 85 2.21 -0.83 -11.12
CA ILE A 85 2.30 -1.65 -9.92
C ILE A 85 0.96 -2.34 -9.65
N THR A 86 1.03 -3.57 -9.16
CA THR A 86 -0.12 -4.31 -8.64
C THR A 86 0.01 -4.43 -7.15
N VAL A 87 -1.07 -4.20 -6.43
CA VAL A 87 -1.13 -4.22 -4.97
C VAL A 87 -1.95 -5.42 -4.53
N THR A 88 -1.51 -6.08 -3.46
CA THR A 88 -2.22 -7.17 -2.80
C THR A 88 -2.18 -6.91 -1.30
N VAL A 89 -3.32 -6.93 -0.64
CA VAL A 89 -3.43 -6.85 0.81
C VAL A 89 -3.69 -8.24 1.35
N VAL A 90 -2.94 -8.64 2.36
CA VAL A 90 -3.16 -9.88 3.12
C VAL A 90 -3.51 -9.47 4.55
N ALA A 91 -4.70 -9.85 5.00
CA ALA A 91 -5.11 -9.69 6.39
C ALA A 91 -5.11 -11.06 7.07
N THR A 92 -4.49 -11.14 8.23
CA THR A 92 -4.40 -12.35 9.05
C THR A 92 -5.00 -12.09 10.42
N ASP A 93 -5.93 -12.94 10.85
CA ASP A 93 -6.56 -12.90 12.17
C ASP A 93 -5.63 -13.46 13.26
N SER A 94 -6.06 -13.37 14.53
CA SER A 94 -5.24 -13.84 15.66
C SER A 94 -5.07 -15.36 15.74
N ASP A 95 -5.97 -16.11 15.07
CA ASP A 95 -5.93 -17.57 14.94
C ASP A 95 -5.06 -18.03 13.73
N GLY A 96 -4.57 -17.07 12.92
CA GLY A 96 -3.72 -17.32 11.76
C GLY A 96 -4.47 -17.55 10.44
N ALA A 97 -5.80 -17.37 10.41
CA ALA A 97 -6.56 -17.39 9.18
C ALA A 97 -6.30 -16.13 8.37
N ALA A 98 -6.16 -16.27 7.05
CA ALA A 98 -5.79 -15.15 6.19
C ALA A 98 -6.72 -14.98 4.99
N THR A 99 -7.04 -13.73 4.68
CA THR A 99 -7.78 -13.30 3.49
C THR A 99 -6.87 -12.42 2.63
N THR A 100 -6.96 -12.59 1.31
CA THR A 100 -6.18 -11.80 0.35
C THR A 100 -7.09 -11.01 -0.57
N ILE A 101 -6.85 -9.69 -0.69
CA ILE A 101 -7.47 -8.85 -1.71
C ILE A 101 -6.42 -8.36 -2.68
N ARG A 102 -6.72 -8.51 -3.96
CA ARG A 102 -5.93 -7.91 -5.04
C ARG A 102 -6.54 -6.55 -5.38
N GLY A 103 -5.73 -5.51 -5.25
CA GLY A 103 -6.05 -4.20 -5.78
C GLY A 103 -5.91 -4.19 -7.30
N ASN A 104 -6.56 -3.22 -7.94
CA ASN A 104 -6.38 -3.00 -9.36
C ASN A 104 -4.94 -2.53 -9.65
N PRO A 105 -4.34 -2.98 -10.76
CA PRO A 105 -3.03 -2.49 -11.15
C PRO A 105 -3.11 -1.00 -11.50
N MET A 106 -2.15 -0.21 -11.02
CA MET A 106 -2.13 1.24 -11.14
C MET A 106 -0.78 1.76 -11.59
N ASP A 107 -0.77 2.95 -12.16
CA ASP A 107 0.46 3.57 -12.62
C ASP A 107 1.14 4.33 -11.48
N LEU A 108 2.37 3.93 -11.19
CA LEU A 108 3.31 4.75 -10.47
C LEU A 108 3.84 5.78 -11.47
N VAL A 109 3.55 7.05 -11.22
CA VAL A 109 3.99 8.16 -12.05
C VAL A 109 5.02 8.93 -11.23
N GLY A 110 6.27 8.88 -11.65
CA GLY A 110 7.33 9.76 -11.18
C GLY A 110 7.04 11.22 -11.55
N CYS A 111 7.65 12.17 -10.86
CA CYS A 111 7.35 13.59 -11.06
C CYS A 111 7.64 14.07 -12.50
N PRO A 112 6.63 14.49 -13.27
CA PRO A 112 6.85 15.02 -14.61
C PRO A 112 7.56 16.37 -14.54
N GLY A 113 8.72 16.49 -15.21
CA GLY A 113 9.38 17.79 -15.44
C GLY A 113 10.68 18.04 -14.66
N ILE A 114 11.20 17.08 -13.90
CA ILE A 114 12.55 17.21 -13.33
C ILE A 114 13.57 16.81 -14.40
N ARG A 115 13.98 17.75 -15.26
CA ARG A 115 15.19 17.57 -16.07
C ARG A 115 16.40 17.75 -15.16
N ILE A 116 17.15 16.68 -14.92
CA ILE A 116 18.52 16.80 -14.43
C ILE A 116 19.37 17.18 -15.64
N GLY A 117 19.83 18.43 -15.64
CA GLY A 117 20.91 18.89 -16.52
C GLY A 117 22.26 18.46 -15.97
#